data_AF-A0A429S299-F1
#
_entry.id   AF-A0A429S299-F1
#
_cell.length_a   1.000
_cell.length_b   1.000
_cell.length_c   1.000
_cell.angle_alpha   90.00
_cell.angle_beta   90.00
_cell.angle_gamma   90.00
#
_symmetry.space_group_name_H-M   'P 1'
#
loop_
_entity.id
_entity.type
_entity.pdbx_description
1 polymer ?
#
loop_
_entity_poly.entity_id
_entity_poly.type
_entity_poly.pdbx_seq_one_letter_code
_entity_poly.pdbx_strand_id
1 'polypeptide(L)'
;MFEIRVICDPSDVTAVSAALEQAFNTGAVRQMKSRTPGKERLYITADHRAESTTPWPTPEEAYAKAPSVISEIGWTARHVRDALKGADLGDTRVFWLRKAAVLDRIALDDARHGAEGDALVAAIEAAHRFRVCDASASDTYNGTPHDAGSDAAFMNPRGYPRQEYAAWIHQQ
;
A
#
# COMPACT_ATOMS: atom_id res chain seq x y z
N MET A 1 -0.62 11.70 -22.30
CA MET A 1 -2.05 11.80 -22.61
C MET A 1 -2.45 10.77 -23.64
N PHE A 2 -3.46 9.98 -23.32
CA PHE A 2 -4.04 8.96 -24.19
C PHE A 2 -5.57 8.92 -24.01
N GLU A 3 -6.27 8.19 -24.88
CA GLU A 3 -7.73 8.03 -24.80
C GLU A 3 -8.07 6.57 -24.51
N ILE A 4 -8.86 6.35 -23.46
CA ILE A 4 -9.40 5.04 -23.10
C ILE A 4 -10.82 4.95 -23.65
N ARG A 5 -11.11 3.83 -24.33
CA ARG A 5 -12.45 3.51 -24.86
C ARG A 5 -12.91 2.18 -24.29
N VAL A 6 -13.99 2.22 -23.51
CA VAL A 6 -14.57 1.01 -22.91
C VAL A 6 -15.96 0.78 -23.50
N ILE A 7 -16.28 -0.47 -23.82
CA ILE A 7 -17.65 -0.90 -24.12
C ILE A 7 -18.09 -1.79 -22.97
N CYS A 8 -19.11 -1.39 -22.22
CA CYS A 8 -19.58 -2.09 -21.03
C CYS A 8 -21.10 -2.13 -20.97
N ASP A 9 -21.66 -2.92 -20.05
CA ASP A 9 -23.08 -2.84 -19.74
C ASP A 9 -23.41 -1.50 -19.08
N PRO A 10 -24.61 -0.93 -19.31
CA PRO A 10 -25.02 0.31 -18.67
C PRO A 10 -24.93 0.28 -17.13
N SER A 11 -25.09 -0.91 -16.53
CA SER A 11 -24.94 -1.11 -15.09
C SER A 11 -23.51 -0.93 -14.57
N ASP A 12 -22.50 -1.13 -15.43
CA ASP A 12 -21.09 -1.14 -15.03
C ASP A 12 -20.43 0.23 -15.18
N VAL A 13 -21.13 1.20 -15.78
CA VAL A 13 -20.58 2.52 -16.13
C VAL A 13 -19.96 3.22 -14.93
N THR A 14 -20.64 3.20 -13.77
CA THR A 14 -20.14 3.82 -12.54
C THR A 14 -18.90 3.10 -12.02
N ALA A 15 -18.92 1.76 -11.96
CA ALA A 15 -17.81 0.97 -11.44
C ALA A 15 -16.55 1.10 -12.33
N VAL A 16 -16.74 1.01 -13.65
CA VAL A 16 -15.66 1.20 -14.64
C VAL A 16 -15.08 2.60 -14.56
N SER A 17 -15.92 3.63 -14.47
CA SER A 17 -15.43 5.02 -14.37
C SER A 17 -14.61 5.24 -13.09
N ALA A 18 -15.11 4.77 -11.95
CA ALA A 18 -14.41 4.89 -10.67
C ALA A 18 -13.06 4.16 -10.67
N ALA A 19 -13.00 2.95 -11.25
CA ALA A 19 -11.74 2.22 -11.36
C ALA A 19 -10.71 2.96 -12.24
N LEU A 20 -11.16 3.60 -13.33
CA LEU A 20 -10.28 4.38 -14.21
C LEU A 20 -9.82 5.68 -13.56
N GLU A 21 -10.68 6.36 -12.79
CA GLU A 21 -10.35 7.53 -11.99
C GLU A 21 -9.33 7.22 -10.87
N GLN A 22 -9.34 5.99 -10.34
CA GLN A 22 -8.34 5.56 -9.36
C GLN A 22 -6.96 5.35 -10.00
N ALA A 23 -6.94 4.76 -11.20
CA ALA A 23 -5.71 4.38 -11.90
C ALA A 23 -5.05 5.55 -12.64
N PHE A 24 -5.82 6.51 -13.15
CA PHE A 24 -5.34 7.57 -14.03
C PHE A 24 -5.86 8.94 -13.61
N ASN A 25 -5.14 9.99 -14.04
CA ASN A 25 -5.73 11.32 -14.06
C ASN A 25 -6.68 11.38 -15.27
N THR A 26 -7.96 11.21 -15.03
CA THR A 26 -8.98 11.18 -16.08
C THR A 26 -9.66 12.53 -16.27
N GLY A 27 -9.95 12.88 -17.52
CA GLY A 27 -10.94 13.90 -17.85
C GLY A 27 -12.37 13.38 -17.70
N ALA A 28 -13.35 14.24 -17.96
CA ALA A 28 -14.76 13.88 -17.86
C ALA A 28 -15.13 12.68 -18.77
N VAL A 29 -15.88 11.73 -18.20
CA VAL A 29 -16.37 10.55 -18.92
C VAL A 29 -17.45 10.97 -19.90
N ARG A 30 -17.22 10.71 -21.20
CA ARG A 30 -18.24 10.93 -22.24
C ARG A 30 -18.90 9.61 -22.61
N GLN A 31 -20.21 9.53 -22.39
CA GLN A 31 -21.02 8.35 -22.69
C GLN A 31 -21.67 8.46 -24.07
N MET A 32 -21.61 7.40 -24.84
CA MET A 32 -22.28 7.27 -26.14
C MET A 32 -22.90 5.88 -26.28
N LYS A 33 -23.99 5.79 -27.03
CA LYS A 33 -24.56 4.48 -27.40
C LYS A 33 -23.53 3.67 -28.17
N SER A 34 -23.30 2.42 -27.76
CA SER A 34 -22.45 1.53 -28.54
C SER A 34 -23.17 1.10 -29.82
N ARG A 35 -22.39 0.72 -30.83
CA ARG A 35 -22.92 0.00 -32.01
C ARG A 35 -23.37 -1.42 -31.65
N THR A 36 -22.88 -1.95 -30.52
CA THR A 36 -23.34 -3.21 -29.95
C THR A 36 -24.65 -2.98 -29.19
N PRO A 37 -25.75 -3.66 -29.55
CA PRO A 37 -27.03 -3.52 -28.87
C PRO A 37 -26.89 -3.77 -27.36
N GLY A 38 -27.53 -2.91 -26.56
CA GLY A 38 -27.56 -3.05 -25.10
C GLY A 38 -26.28 -2.64 -24.37
N LYS A 39 -25.23 -2.18 -25.06
CA LYS A 39 -23.97 -1.72 -24.43
C LYS A 39 -23.81 -0.21 -24.52
N GLU A 40 -23.08 0.35 -23.55
CA GLU A 40 -22.60 1.72 -23.60
C GLU A 40 -21.14 1.78 -24.02
N ARG A 41 -20.75 2.91 -24.62
CA ARG A 41 -19.37 3.22 -24.95
C ARG A 41 -18.93 4.45 -24.18
N LEU A 42 -17.87 4.31 -23.40
CA LEU A 42 -17.23 5.37 -22.63
C LEU A 42 -16.02 5.89 -23.40
N TYR A 43 -15.87 7.20 -23.49
CA TYR A 43 -14.68 7.89 -23.99
C TYR A 43 -14.08 8.72 -22.88
N ILE A 44 -12.84 8.41 -22.51
CA ILE A 44 -12.15 9.02 -21.37
C ILE A 44 -10.77 9.45 -21.83
N THR A 45 -10.46 10.74 -21.72
CA THR A 45 -9.09 11.22 -21.84
C THR A 45 -8.38 10.90 -20.54
N ALA A 46 -7.19 10.31 -20.61
CA ALA A 46 -6.42 9.90 -19.45
C ALA A 46 -4.96 10.33 -19.58
N ASP A 47 -4.37 10.68 -18.45
CA ASP A 47 -2.94 10.83 -18.26
C ASP A 47 -2.48 9.87 -17.17
N HIS A 48 -1.21 9.48 -17.24
CA HIS A 48 -0.60 8.78 -16.11
C HIS A 48 -0.75 9.67 -14.88
N ARG A 49 -1.19 9.06 -13.77
CA ARG A 49 -1.11 9.74 -12.49
C ARG A 49 0.36 10.02 -12.25
N ALA A 50 0.72 11.29 -12.08
CA ALA A 50 2.10 11.63 -11.72
C ALA A 50 2.43 10.87 -10.44
N GLU A 51 3.56 10.16 -10.44
CA GLU A 51 4.12 9.65 -9.18
C GLU A 51 4.15 10.80 -8.20
N SER A 52 3.62 10.57 -6.99
CA SER A 52 3.59 11.64 -6.01
C SER A 52 5.02 12.09 -5.74
N THR A 53 5.31 13.36 -5.96
CA THR A 53 6.60 13.96 -5.58
C THR A 53 6.67 14.21 -4.07
N THR A 54 5.64 13.80 -3.32
CA THR A 54 5.62 13.93 -1.88
C THR A 54 6.71 13.04 -1.29
N PRO A 55 7.63 13.61 -0.49
CA PRO A 55 8.69 12.82 0.11
C PRO A 55 8.11 11.76 1.03
N TRP A 56 8.79 10.61 1.09
CA TRP A 56 8.50 9.58 2.08
C TRP A 56 8.72 10.15 3.49
N PRO A 57 7.90 9.76 4.48
CA PRO A 57 8.14 10.18 5.85
C PRO A 57 9.52 9.67 6.32
N THR A 58 10.21 10.53 7.06
CA THR A 58 11.44 10.15 7.74
C THR A 58 11.16 9.05 8.77
N PRO A 59 12.17 8.22 9.12
CA PRO A 59 12.01 7.27 10.20
C PRO A 59 11.53 7.88 11.52
N GLU A 60 12.03 9.08 11.84
CA GLU A 60 11.70 9.82 13.05
C GLU A 60 10.23 10.21 13.06
N GLU A 61 9.70 10.71 11.94
CA GLU A 61 8.27 11.02 11.78
C GLU A 61 7.41 9.75 11.84
N ALA A 62 7.80 8.70 11.12
CA ALA A 62 7.00 7.49 10.99
C ALA A 62 6.86 6.74 12.31
N TYR A 63 7.93 6.70 13.12
CA TYR A 63 7.98 5.90 14.34
C TYR A 63 7.91 6.72 15.63
N ALA A 64 7.58 8.01 15.56
CA ALA A 64 7.47 8.90 16.72
C ALA A 64 6.58 8.34 17.84
N LYS A 65 5.48 7.65 17.47
CA LYS A 65 4.52 7.04 18.39
C LYS A 65 4.68 5.53 18.54
N ALA A 66 5.71 4.94 17.96
CA ALA A 66 5.87 3.50 17.93
C ALA A 66 6.21 2.95 19.34
N PRO A 67 5.62 1.83 19.76
CA PRO A 67 6.03 1.12 20.98
C PRO A 67 7.50 0.72 20.97
N SER A 68 8.05 0.25 22.09
CA SER A 68 9.45 -0.19 22.13
C SER A 68 9.69 -1.39 21.20
N VAL A 69 10.88 -1.50 20.63
CA VAL A 69 11.27 -2.63 19.74
C VAL A 69 11.02 -3.98 20.44
N ILE A 70 11.38 -4.09 21.72
CA ILE A 70 11.17 -5.31 22.52
C ILE A 70 9.67 -5.66 22.61
N SER A 71 8.80 -4.66 22.83
CA SER A 71 7.36 -4.90 22.91
C SER A 71 6.77 -5.37 21.57
N GLU A 72 7.24 -4.81 20.45
CA GLU A 72 6.83 -5.21 19.10
C GLU A 72 7.33 -6.60 18.72
N ILE A 73 8.57 -6.96 19.08
CA ILE A 73 9.08 -8.34 18.93
C ILE A 73 8.19 -9.30 19.72
N GLY A 74 7.88 -8.97 20.97
CA GLY A 74 6.99 -9.79 21.79
C GLY A 74 5.58 -9.91 21.20
N TRP A 75 5.04 -8.82 20.65
CA TRP A 75 3.72 -8.82 20.02
C TRP A 75 3.70 -9.69 18.76
N THR A 76 4.64 -9.48 17.83
CA THR A 76 4.73 -10.24 16.58
C THR A 76 4.96 -11.73 16.81
N ALA A 77 5.81 -12.11 17.78
CA ALA A 77 6.06 -13.51 18.14
C ALA A 77 4.81 -14.19 18.73
N ARG A 78 4.08 -13.51 19.63
CA ARG A 78 2.81 -14.02 20.16
C ARG A 78 1.78 -14.21 19.05
N HIS A 79 1.69 -13.24 18.14
CA HIS A 79 0.76 -13.30 17.02
C HIS A 79 1.02 -14.53 16.14
N VAL A 80 2.27 -14.78 15.74
CA VAL A 80 2.63 -16.00 14.97
C VAL A 80 2.30 -17.28 15.74
N ARG A 81 2.59 -17.33 17.04
CA ARG A 81 2.26 -18.50 17.87
C ARG A 81 0.75 -18.77 17.88
N ASP A 82 -0.06 -17.72 17.98
CA ASP A 82 -1.51 -17.85 18.05
C ASP A 82 -2.06 -18.29 16.68
N ALA A 83 -1.50 -17.79 15.57
CA ALA A 83 -1.76 -18.27 14.21
C ALA A 83 -1.59 -19.79 14.07
N LEU A 84 -0.43 -20.28 14.54
CA LEU A 84 -0.06 -21.70 14.44
C LEU A 84 -1.00 -22.61 15.26
N LYS A 85 -1.70 -22.04 16.24
CA LYS A 85 -2.72 -22.73 17.03
C LYS A 85 -4.12 -22.67 16.40
N GLY A 86 -4.23 -22.11 15.20
CA GLY A 86 -5.49 -21.97 14.49
C GLY A 86 -6.37 -20.82 15.00
N ALA A 87 -5.81 -19.88 15.76
CA ALA A 87 -6.54 -18.66 16.09
C ALA A 87 -6.72 -17.82 14.82
N ASP A 88 -7.91 -17.25 14.65
CA ASP A 88 -8.09 -16.16 13.71
C ASP A 88 -7.21 -14.99 14.19
N LEU A 89 -6.26 -14.61 13.34
CA LEU A 89 -5.29 -13.57 13.64
C LEU A 89 -5.88 -12.17 13.59
N GLY A 90 -7.14 -12.04 13.17
CA GLY A 90 -7.72 -10.75 12.86
C GLY A 90 -6.99 -10.11 11.68
N ASP A 91 -6.70 -8.82 11.80
CA ASP A 91 -6.17 -8.01 10.70
C ASP A 91 -4.73 -8.38 10.32
N THR A 92 -4.61 -9.31 9.37
CA THR A 92 -3.35 -9.78 8.77
C THR A 92 -2.51 -8.63 8.20
N ARG A 93 -3.15 -7.55 7.75
CA ARG A 93 -2.47 -6.35 7.27
C ARG A 93 -1.71 -5.67 8.41
N VAL A 94 -2.35 -5.49 9.57
CA VAL A 94 -1.72 -4.89 10.77
C VAL A 94 -0.55 -5.73 11.26
N PHE A 95 -0.65 -7.07 11.20
CA PHE A 95 0.48 -7.94 11.53
C PHE A 95 1.70 -7.64 10.65
N TRP A 96 1.52 -7.65 9.33
CA TRP A 96 2.63 -7.40 8.40
C TRP A 96 3.17 -5.98 8.49
N LEU A 97 2.29 -4.99 8.71
CA LEU A 97 2.68 -3.60 8.93
C LEU A 97 3.59 -3.46 10.15
N ARG A 98 3.16 -4.00 11.30
CA ARG A 98 3.95 -3.93 12.54
C ARG A 98 5.26 -4.71 12.42
N LYS A 99 5.24 -5.87 11.75
CA LYS A 99 6.45 -6.67 11.50
C LYS A 99 7.45 -5.94 10.60
N ALA A 100 7.00 -5.28 9.53
CA ALA A 100 7.86 -4.47 8.69
C ALA A 100 8.44 -3.28 9.46
N ALA A 101 7.62 -2.59 10.25
CA ALA A 101 8.04 -1.44 11.05
C ALA A 101 9.11 -1.78 12.10
N VAL A 102 8.95 -2.89 12.84
CA VAL A 102 9.94 -3.28 13.86
C VAL A 102 11.28 -3.69 13.22
N LEU A 103 11.27 -4.41 12.11
CA LEU A 103 12.49 -4.80 11.39
C LEU A 103 13.18 -3.59 10.77
N ASP A 104 12.41 -2.64 10.22
CA ASP A 104 12.95 -1.37 9.73
C ASP A 104 13.66 -0.57 10.84
N ARG A 105 13.09 -0.56 12.04
CA ARG A 105 13.69 0.11 13.21
C ARG A 105 14.96 -0.57 13.71
N ILE A 106 15.03 -1.90 13.66
CA ILE A 106 16.27 -2.65 13.96
C ILE A 106 17.33 -2.32 12.90
N ALA A 107 16.98 -2.33 11.61
CA ALA A 107 17.90 -1.97 10.54
C ALA A 107 18.44 -0.53 10.64
N LEU A 108 17.62 0.41 11.12
CA LEU A 108 18.08 1.78 11.40
C LEU A 108 19.06 1.82 12.57
N ASP A 109 18.86 1.00 13.59
CA ASP A 109 19.75 0.93 14.75
C ASP A 109 21.09 0.30 14.39
N ASP A 110 21.08 -0.80 13.64
CA ASP A 110 22.29 -1.42 13.10
C ASP A 110 23.10 -0.43 12.25
N ALA A 111 22.43 0.31 11.36
CA ALA A 111 23.07 1.33 10.53
C ALA A 111 23.69 2.47 11.37
N ARG A 112 23.04 2.89 12.46
CA ARG A 112 23.59 3.91 13.38
C ARG A 112 24.85 3.43 14.10
N HIS A 113 24.92 2.14 14.41
CA HIS A 113 26.06 1.54 15.10
C HIS A 113 27.12 0.95 14.16
N GLY A 114 26.93 1.10 12.83
CA GLY A 114 27.85 0.56 11.83
C GLY A 114 27.92 -0.98 11.83
N ALA A 115 26.84 -1.65 12.26
CA ALA A 115 26.80 -3.11 12.30
C ALA A 115 26.64 -3.71 10.90
N GLU A 116 27.42 -4.75 10.59
CA GLU A 116 27.36 -5.51 9.34
C GLU A 116 26.37 -6.69 9.45
N GLY A 117 25.13 -6.38 9.87
CA GLY A 117 24.06 -7.37 10.08
C GLY A 117 23.15 -7.58 8.87
N ASP A 118 22.25 -8.56 8.97
CA ASP A 118 21.21 -8.85 7.97
C ASP A 118 19.90 -8.09 8.20
N ALA A 119 19.84 -7.23 9.23
CA ALA A 119 18.62 -6.50 9.58
C ALA A 119 18.09 -5.65 8.42
N LEU A 120 18.97 -5.07 7.61
CA LEU A 120 18.58 -4.32 6.41
C LEU A 120 17.84 -5.21 5.40
N VAL A 121 18.36 -6.42 5.15
CA VAL A 121 17.75 -7.39 4.24
C VAL A 121 16.41 -7.84 4.80
N ALA A 122 16.36 -8.18 6.09
CA ALA A 122 15.12 -8.57 6.76
C ALA A 122 14.05 -7.46 6.70
N ALA A 123 14.44 -6.20 6.86
CA ALA A 123 13.53 -5.05 6.75
C ALA A 123 12.97 -4.90 5.33
N ILE A 124 13.81 -5.04 4.29
CA ILE A 124 13.39 -4.97 2.89
C ILE A 124 12.43 -6.12 2.56
N GLU A 125 12.74 -7.34 2.97
CA GLU A 125 11.87 -8.49 2.74
C GLU A 125 10.51 -8.37 3.45
N ALA A 126 10.52 -7.89 4.70
CA ALA A 126 9.30 -7.68 5.45
C ALA A 126 8.43 -6.57 4.82
N ALA A 127 9.07 -5.51 4.32
CA ALA A 127 8.39 -4.46 3.60
C ALA A 127 7.76 -4.96 2.29
N HIS A 128 8.47 -5.79 1.53
CA HIS A 128 7.91 -6.43 0.33
C HIS A 128 6.72 -7.32 0.66
N ARG A 129 6.80 -8.13 1.73
CA ARG A 129 5.68 -8.98 2.17
C ARG A 129 4.48 -8.13 2.56
N PHE A 130 4.68 -7.06 3.33
CA PHE A 130 3.61 -6.12 3.67
C PHE A 130 2.98 -5.52 2.41
N ARG A 131 3.79 -4.99 1.49
CA ARG A 131 3.31 -4.41 0.22
C ARG A 131 2.47 -5.39 -0.61
N VAL A 132 2.90 -6.64 -0.72
CA VAL A 132 2.13 -7.68 -1.46
C VAL A 132 0.81 -7.98 -0.76
N CYS A 133 0.82 -8.13 0.57
CA CYS A 133 -0.41 -8.34 1.35
C CYS A 133 -1.36 -7.15 1.21
N ASP A 134 -0.83 -5.92 1.22
CA ASP A 134 -1.62 -4.70 1.13
C ASP A 134 -2.23 -4.51 -0.26
N ALA A 135 -1.46 -4.76 -1.32
CA ALA A 135 -1.94 -4.71 -2.70
C ALA A 135 -3.04 -5.75 -3.00
N SER A 136 -3.08 -6.86 -2.26
CA SER A 136 -4.11 -7.90 -2.41
C SER A 136 -5.40 -7.64 -1.63
N ALA A 137 -5.39 -6.69 -0.69
CA ALA A 137 -6.56 -6.37 0.12
C ALA A 137 -7.50 -5.49 -0.69
N SER A 138 -8.55 -6.08 -1.27
CA SER A 138 -9.42 -5.43 -2.26
C SER A 138 -10.26 -4.26 -1.74
N ASP A 139 -10.18 -3.89 -0.44
CA ASP A 139 -11.15 -2.97 0.18
C ASP A 139 -10.62 -2.08 1.31
N THR A 140 -9.29 -2.00 1.54
CA THR A 140 -8.75 -1.22 2.67
C THR A 140 -7.56 -0.35 2.27
N TYR A 141 -7.83 0.92 2.03
CA TYR A 141 -6.91 2.06 2.14
C TYR A 141 -5.63 1.98 1.30
N ASN A 142 -5.71 2.53 0.08
CA ASN A 142 -4.59 2.75 -0.83
C ASN A 142 -3.80 3.99 -0.40
N GLY A 143 -2.85 3.77 0.53
CA GLY A 143 -1.90 4.75 1.04
C GLY A 143 -1.68 5.95 0.15
N THR A 144 -2.16 7.11 0.57
CA THR A 144 -1.70 8.37 -0.04
C THR A 144 -0.53 8.87 0.80
N PRO A 145 0.52 9.42 0.17
CA PRO A 145 0.66 9.71 -1.26
C PRO A 145 1.07 8.55 -2.18
N HIS A 146 1.65 7.45 -1.67
CA HIS A 146 2.18 6.35 -2.50
C HIS A 146 1.44 5.04 -2.27
N ASP A 147 0.88 4.46 -3.33
CA ASP A 147 0.14 3.20 -3.27
C ASP A 147 1.06 1.96 -3.30
N ALA A 148 0.57 0.81 -2.81
CA ALA A 148 1.31 -0.45 -2.77
C ALA A 148 1.74 -0.98 -4.15
N GLY A 149 1.02 -0.59 -5.20
CA GLY A 149 1.27 -0.99 -6.59
C GLY A 149 2.23 -0.06 -7.33
N SER A 150 2.55 1.11 -6.77
CA SER A 150 3.39 2.11 -7.42
C SER A 150 4.84 1.67 -7.57
N ASP A 151 5.47 2.11 -8.67
CA ASP A 151 6.91 1.96 -8.88
C ASP A 151 7.72 2.66 -7.78
N ALA A 152 7.22 3.78 -7.25
CA ALA A 152 7.83 4.47 -6.12
C ALA A 152 7.93 3.59 -4.87
N ALA A 153 6.85 2.86 -4.53
CA ALA A 153 6.85 1.93 -3.39
C ALA A 153 7.77 0.72 -3.63
N PHE A 154 7.90 0.27 -4.89
CA PHE A 154 8.83 -0.78 -5.26
C PHE A 154 10.30 -0.32 -5.15
N MET A 155 10.61 0.87 -5.62
CA MET A 155 11.97 1.45 -5.62
C MET A 155 12.40 1.95 -4.24
N ASN A 156 11.45 2.25 -3.35
CA ASN A 156 11.71 2.58 -1.95
C ASN A 156 10.99 1.59 -1.00
N PRO A 157 11.51 0.36 -0.86
CA PRO A 157 10.82 -0.68 -0.12
C PRO A 157 10.55 -0.29 1.33
N ARG A 158 11.46 0.45 1.98
CA ARG A 158 11.29 0.87 3.38
C ARG A 158 10.42 2.12 3.54
N GLY A 159 10.21 2.90 2.48
CA GLY A 159 9.37 4.09 2.49
C GLY A 159 7.89 3.77 2.65
N TYR A 160 7.40 2.76 1.94
CA TYR A 160 5.97 2.40 1.96
C TYR A 160 5.46 1.96 3.34
N PRO A 161 6.11 1.02 4.06
CA PRO A 161 5.72 0.68 5.43
C PRO A 161 5.76 1.87 6.40
N ARG A 162 6.69 2.82 6.22
CA ARG A 162 6.75 4.02 7.08
C ARG A 162 5.55 4.93 6.89
N GLN A 163 5.12 5.13 5.64
CA GLN A 163 3.89 5.87 5.33
C GLN A 163 2.67 5.22 5.98
N GLU A 164 2.48 3.92 5.74
CA GLU A 164 1.33 3.21 6.26
C GLU A 164 1.35 3.10 7.79
N TYR A 165 2.52 2.94 8.39
CA TYR A 165 2.65 2.89 9.84
C TYR A 165 2.32 4.24 10.46
N ALA A 166 2.83 5.33 9.88
CA ALA A 166 2.51 6.69 10.32
C ALA A 166 0.99 6.96 10.22
N ALA A 167 0.35 6.59 9.12
CA ALA A 167 -1.10 6.75 8.96
C ALA A 167 -1.88 5.93 10.00
N TRP A 168 -1.51 4.65 10.18
CA TRP A 168 -2.18 3.73 11.10
C TRP A 168 -2.04 4.13 12.57
N ILE A 169 -0.83 4.46 13.02
CA ILE A 169 -0.58 4.77 14.45
C ILE A 169 -1.23 6.09 14.88
N HIS A 170 -1.54 6.99 13.94
CA HIS A 170 -2.28 8.21 14.21
C HIS A 170 -3.78 7.99 14.40
N GLN A 171 -4.32 6.86 13.95
CA GLN A 171 -5.74 6.50 14.06
C GLN A 171 -6.06 5.61 15.27
N GLN A 172 -5.03 5.18 16.02
CA GLN A 172 -5.12 4.42 17.27
C GLN A 172 -5.41 5.34 18.47
#